data_AF-A0A3B9MIY3-F1
#
_entry.id   AF-A0A3B9MIY3-F1
#
_cell.length_a   1.000
_cell.length_b   1.000
_cell.length_c   1.000
_cell.angle_alpha   90.00
_cell.angle_beta   90.00
_cell.angle_gamma   90.00
#
_symmetry.space_group_name_H-M   'P 1'
#
loop_
_entity.id
_entity.type
_entity.pdbx_description
1 polymer ?
#
loop_
_entity_poly.entity_id
_entity_poly.type
_entity_poly.pdbx_seq_one_letter_code
_entity_poly.pdbx_strand_id
1 'polypeptide(L)'
;SLEVGKTLDVTISDSGRVYQIPVRVVEKKRLKTVLGRVETVRVDPEVYGPNRMIAGDGQFSIWLTNDNRKIPVSARIKTNYGTFDITLRSYSESRSAKSI
;
A
#
# COMPACT_ATOMS: atom_id res chain seq x y z
N SER A 1 -11.09 -4.40 10.01
CA SER A 1 -11.33 -4.64 8.57
C SER A 1 -10.96 -3.39 7.78
N LEU A 2 -10.50 -3.50 6.52
CA LEU A 2 -10.40 -2.33 5.63
C LEU A 2 -11.75 -2.17 4.92
N GLU A 3 -12.45 -1.08 5.25
CA GLU A 3 -13.81 -0.79 4.79
C GLU A 3 -13.79 0.34 3.78
N VAL A 4 -14.39 0.10 2.60
CA VAL A 4 -14.41 1.09 1.52
C VAL A 4 -15.11 2.37 1.98
N GLY A 5 -14.50 3.51 1.68
CA GLY A 5 -14.98 4.84 2.08
C GLY A 5 -14.51 5.27 3.48
N LYS A 6 -13.83 4.39 4.24
CA LYS A 6 -13.21 4.77 5.51
C LYS A 6 -11.78 5.24 5.32
N THR A 7 -11.34 6.10 6.22
CA THR A 7 -9.95 6.54 6.37
C THR A 7 -9.44 6.00 7.70
N LEU A 8 -8.20 5.51 7.69
CA LEU A 8 -7.47 5.17 8.91
C LEU A 8 -6.20 6.03 8.98
N ASP A 9 -5.84 6.46 10.17
CA ASP A 9 -4.57 7.16 10.40
C ASP A 9 -3.49 6.14 10.76
N VAL A 10 -2.39 6.17 10.01
CA VAL A 10 -1.22 5.33 10.22
C VAL A 10 -0.06 6.21 10.67
N THR A 11 0.48 5.91 11.84
CA THR A 11 1.70 6.55 12.32
C THR A 11 2.92 5.87 11.71
N ILE A 12 3.76 6.63 11.00
CA ILE A 12 5.01 6.16 10.43
C ILE A 12 6.16 6.95 11.04
N SER A 13 7.20 6.24 11.50
CA SER A 13 8.46 6.85 11.89
C SER A 13 9.49 6.59 10.80
N ASP A 14 10.10 7.65 10.28
CA ASP A 14 11.19 7.59 9.31
C ASP A 14 12.24 8.66 9.62
N SER A 15 13.51 8.24 9.71
CA SER A 15 14.67 9.12 9.88
C SER A 15 14.52 10.15 11.02
N GLY A 16 13.96 9.72 12.16
CA GLY A 16 13.73 10.55 13.35
C GLY A 16 12.51 11.47 13.28
N ARG A 17 11.73 11.41 12.20
CA ARG A 17 10.45 12.13 12.06
C ARG A 17 9.28 11.18 12.20
N VAL A 18 8.19 11.68 12.77
CA VAL A 18 6.93 10.95 12.91
C VAL A 18 5.87 11.61 12.04
N TYR A 19 5.24 10.81 11.17
CA TYR A 19 4.19 11.25 10.26
C TYR A 19 2.89 10.57 10.62
N GLN A 20 1.81 11.35 10.69
CA GLN A 20 0.44 10.82 10.70
C GLN A 20 -0.08 10.82 9.26
N ILE A 21 -0.32 9.62 8.73
CA ILE A 21 -0.68 9.42 7.33
C ILE A 21 -2.13 8.93 7.27
N PRO A 22 -3.06 9.78 6.83
CA PRO A 22 -4.39 9.34 6.46
C PRO A 22 -4.28 8.36 5.29
N VAL A 23 -4.88 7.19 5.44
CA VAL A 23 -4.93 6.15 4.43
C VAL A 23 -6.39 5.88 4.10
N ARG A 24 -6.82 6.31 2.92
CA ARG A 24 -8.18 6.11 2.44
C ARG A 24 -8.33 4.73 1.84
N VAL A 25 -9.33 3.97 2.26
CA VAL A 25 -9.70 2.70 1.64
C VAL A 25 -10.67 2.97 0.50
N VAL A 26 -10.26 2.70 -0.73
CA VAL A 26 -10.96 3.27 -1.89
C VAL A 26 -11.83 2.27 -2.65
N GLU A 27 -11.35 1.04 -2.83
CA GLU A 27 -12.10 0.02 -3.56
C GLU A 27 -11.69 -1.39 -3.13
N LYS A 28 -12.56 -2.36 -3.41
CA LYS A 28 -12.22 -3.78 -3.40
C LYS A 28 -12.44 -4.35 -4.80
N LYS A 29 -11.49 -5.12 -5.31
CA LYS A 29 -11.59 -5.76 -6.62
C LYS A 29 -10.74 -7.02 -6.73
N ARG A 30 -11.10 -7.93 -7.65
CA ARG A 30 -10.27 -9.09 -7.97
C ARG A 30 -9.18 -8.74 -8.98
N LEU A 31 -7.94 -9.09 -8.68
CA LEU A 31 -6.78 -8.88 -9.55
C LEU A 31 -6.08 -10.19 -9.88
N LYS A 32 -5.56 -10.31 -11.11
CA LYS A 32 -4.60 -11.35 -11.47
C LYS A 32 -3.22 -10.91 -10.97
N THR A 33 -2.59 -11.73 -10.14
CA THR A 33 -1.32 -11.44 -9.47
C THR A 33 -0.40 -12.66 -9.53
N VAL A 34 0.82 -12.54 -8.99
CA VAL A 34 1.70 -13.70 -8.78
C VAL A 34 1.13 -14.72 -7.79
N LEU A 35 0.21 -14.30 -6.91
CA LEU A 35 -0.49 -15.17 -5.97
C LEU A 35 -1.76 -15.83 -6.58
N GLY A 36 -1.96 -15.70 -7.90
CA GLY A 36 -3.19 -16.09 -8.58
C GLY A 36 -4.22 -14.95 -8.65
N ARG A 37 -5.49 -15.31 -8.90
CA ARG A 37 -6.61 -14.35 -8.88
C ARG A 37 -7.12 -14.18 -7.46
N VAL A 38 -6.80 -13.05 -6.84
CA VAL A 38 -7.10 -12.77 -5.43
C VAL A 38 -7.99 -11.55 -5.29
N GLU A 39 -8.81 -11.52 -4.24
CA GLU A 39 -9.47 -10.28 -3.83
C GLU A 39 -8.42 -9.31 -3.27
N THR A 40 -8.53 -8.05 -3.67
CA THR A 40 -7.63 -6.99 -3.26
C THR A 40 -8.42 -5.80 -2.75
N VAL A 41 -7.79 -5.03 -1.89
CA VAL A 41 -8.28 -3.72 -1.43
C VAL A 41 -7.27 -2.67 -1.84
N ARG A 42 -7.76 -1.59 -2.47
CA ARG A 42 -6.93 -0.43 -2.79
C ARG A 42 -6.95 0.54 -1.63
N VAL A 43 -5.76 1.00 -1.24
CA VAL A 43 -5.59 2.09 -0.30
C VAL A 43 -4.79 3.22 -0.94
N ASP A 44 -5.14 4.45 -0.59
CA ASP A 44 -4.45 5.68 -1.01
C ASP A 44 -3.92 6.39 0.24
N PRO A 45 -2.63 6.24 0.57
CA PRO A 45 -2.00 7.01 1.63
C PRO A 45 -1.73 8.46 1.18
N GLU A 46 -2.07 9.43 2.01
CA GLU A 46 -1.83 10.86 1.78
C GLU A 46 -0.41 11.26 2.20
N VAL A 47 0.57 10.78 1.42
CA VAL A 47 2.01 10.94 1.69
C VAL A 47 2.64 12.18 1.04
N TYR A 48 1.95 12.80 0.07
CA TYR A 48 2.45 13.94 -0.70
C TYR A 48 1.89 15.27 -0.17
N GLY A 49 2.70 16.31 -0.19
CA GLY A 49 2.30 17.68 0.11
C GLY A 49 3.28 18.45 1.00
N PRO A 50 3.02 19.74 1.27
CA PRO A 50 3.83 20.53 2.19
C PRO A 50 3.75 19.91 3.60
N ASN A 51 4.91 19.73 4.24
CA ASN A 51 5.05 19.10 5.57
C ASN A 51 4.54 17.65 5.67
N ARG A 52 4.33 16.96 4.54
CA ARG A 52 4.06 15.52 4.50
C ARG A 52 5.38 14.75 4.37
N MET A 53 5.28 13.42 4.35
CA MET A 53 6.44 12.53 4.25
C MET A 53 7.21 12.75 2.94
N ILE A 54 6.52 13.08 1.85
CA ILE A 54 7.12 13.36 0.54
C ILE A 54 6.71 14.77 0.10
N ALA A 55 7.69 15.64 -0.12
CA ALA A 55 7.45 16.97 -0.65
C ALA A 55 7.04 16.92 -2.13
N GLY A 56 6.17 17.85 -2.54
CA GLY A 56 5.65 17.95 -3.91
C GLY A 56 4.30 17.23 -4.09
N ASP A 57 3.83 17.21 -5.33
CA ASP A 57 2.53 16.67 -5.70
C ASP A 57 2.64 15.24 -6.21
N GLY A 58 1.71 14.39 -5.76
CA GLY A 58 1.62 13.03 -6.25
C GLY A 58 0.42 12.28 -5.68
N GLN A 59 0.15 11.13 -6.29
CA GLN A 59 -0.83 10.16 -5.82
C GLN A 59 -0.15 8.81 -5.68
N PHE A 60 -0.25 8.20 -4.51
CA PHE A 60 0.16 6.83 -4.28
C PHE A 60 -1.06 5.95 -4.07
N SER A 61 -1.16 4.86 -4.83
CA SER A 61 -2.20 3.85 -4.69
C SER A 61 -1.55 2.48 -4.50
N ILE A 62 -2.01 1.71 -3.52
CA ILE A 62 -1.47 0.39 -3.20
C ILE A 62 -2.62 -0.62 -3.22
N TRP A 63 -2.45 -1.73 -3.92
CA TRP A 63 -3.36 -2.88 -3.86
C TRP A 63 -2.78 -3.94 -2.95
N LEU A 64 -3.49 -4.22 -1.86
CA LEU A 64 -3.16 -5.25 -0.88
C LEU A 64 -4.10 -6.44 -1.05
N THR A 65 -3.67 -7.66 -0.74
CA THR A 65 -4.60 -8.79 -0.62
C THR A 65 -5.68 -8.46 0.41
N ASN A 66 -6.94 -8.81 0.12
CA ASN A 66 -8.06 -8.63 1.04
C ASN A 66 -8.17 -9.80 2.03
N ASP A 67 -7.04 -10.22 2.61
CA ASP A 67 -6.93 -11.26 3.64
C ASP A 67 -6.12 -10.73 4.83
N ASN A 68 -5.94 -11.52 5.89
CA ASN A 68 -5.23 -11.05 7.09
C ASN A 68 -3.75 -10.69 6.84
N ARG A 69 -3.15 -11.18 5.75
CA ARG A 69 -1.74 -10.96 5.43
C ARG A 69 -1.50 -9.60 4.77
N LYS A 70 -2.51 -9.03 4.10
CA LYS A 70 -2.45 -7.69 3.47
C LYS A 70 -1.21 -7.51 2.58
N ILE A 71 -0.85 -8.55 1.81
CA ILE A 71 0.34 -8.56 0.96
C ILE A 71 0.17 -7.52 -0.15
N PRO A 72 1.11 -6.56 -0.33
CA PRO A 72 1.09 -5.65 -1.45
C PRO A 72 1.36 -6.39 -2.76
N VAL A 73 0.39 -6.41 -3.67
CA VAL A 73 0.49 -7.12 -4.96
C VAL A 73 0.75 -6.19 -6.13
N SER A 74 0.38 -4.92 -5.99
CA SER A 74 0.66 -3.88 -6.97
C SER A 74 0.61 -2.50 -6.31
N ALA A 75 1.29 -1.53 -6.90
CA ALA A 75 1.13 -0.14 -6.53
C ALA A 75 1.28 0.76 -7.76
N ARG A 76 0.73 1.96 -7.69
CA ARG A 76 0.84 2.99 -8.73
C ARG A 76 1.18 4.31 -8.09
N ILE A 77 2.20 4.97 -8.62
CA ILE A 77 2.60 6.32 -8.23
C ILE A 77 2.39 7.22 -9.42
N LYS A 78 1.58 8.27 -9.26
CA LYS A 78 1.42 9.34 -10.25
C LYS A 78 2.08 10.59 -9.71
N THR A 79 2.94 11.21 -10.51
CA THR A 79 3.60 12.48 -10.22
C THR A 79 3.43 13.41 -11.43
N ASN A 80 3.84 14.67 -11.29
CA ASN A 80 3.99 15.60 -12.41
C ASN A 80 5.01 15.13 -13.47
N TYR A 81 5.99 14.30 -13.11
CA TYR A 81 7.01 13.79 -14.03
C TYR A 81 6.61 12.51 -14.78
N GLY A 82 5.54 11.84 -14.35
CA GLY A 82 5.09 10.60 -14.97
C GLY A 82 4.41 9.64 -13.99
N THR A 83 4.11 8.45 -14.51
CA THR A 83 3.46 7.37 -13.76
C THR A 83 4.39 6.17 -13.64
N PHE A 84 4.54 5.66 -12.42
CA PHE A 84 5.25 4.43 -12.12
C PHE A 84 4.26 3.34 -11.73
N ASP A 85 4.37 2.19 -12.38
CA ASP A 85 3.61 0.98 -12.07
C ASP A 85 4.50 -0.06 -11.42
N ILE A 86 4.13 -0.49 -10.22
CA ILE A 86 4.85 -1.49 -9.43
C ILE A 86 3.99 -2.76 -9.38
N THR A 87 4.59 -3.90 -9.67
CA THR A 87 3.92 -5.21 -9.66
C THR A 87 4.77 -6.22 -8.89
N LEU A 88 4.16 -6.93 -7.95
CA LEU A 88 4.82 -8.04 -7.25
C LEU A 88 5.06 -9.19 -8.25
N ARG A 89 6.33 -9.54 -8.47
CA ARG A 89 6.73 -10.57 -9.45
C ARG A 89 6.95 -11.96 -8.85
N SER A 90 7.33 -12.03 -7.59
CA SER A 90 7.54 -13.26 -6.83
C SER A 90 7.19 -13.02 -5.37
N TYR A 91 6.79 -14.08 -4.66
CA TYR A 91 6.53 -14.07 -3.23
C TYR A 91 6.92 -15.42 -2.66
N SER A 92 7.78 -15.41 -1.66
CA SER A 92 8.11 -16.57 -0.85
C SER A 92 7.87 -16.20 0.61
N GLU A 93 7.15 -17.06 1.33
CA GLU A 93 7.11 -16.94 2.79
C GLU A 93 8.47 -17.41 3.32
N SER A 94 9.16 -16.56 4.07
CA SER A 94 10.29 -17.03 4.86
C SER A 94 9.75 -18.06 5.83
N ARG A 95 10.22 -19.32 5.71
CA ARG A 95 9.98 -20.30 6.77
C ARG A 95 10.65 -19.76 8.02
N SER A 96 9.86 -19.37 9.03
CA SER A 96 10.38 -19.25 10.38
C SER A 96 11.09 -20.56 10.70
N ALA A 97 12.39 -20.49 10.99
CA ALA A 97 13.10 -21.63 11.52
C ALA A 97 12.36 -22.07 12.79
N LYS A 98 11.71 -23.23 12.76
CA LYS A 98 11.37 -23.94 14.00
C LYS A 98 12.71 -24.21 14.67
N SER A 99 13.05 -23.38 15.66
CA SER A 99 14.07 -23.75 16.63
C SER A 99 13.55 -25.01 17.33
N ILE A 100 14.36 -26.06 17.23
CA ILE A 100 14.16 -27.37 17.84
C ILE A 100 14.39 -27.22 19.35
#